data_AF-A0A3N5QY52-F1
#
_entry.id   AF-A0A3N5QY52-F1
#
_cell.length_a   1.000
_cell.length_b   1.000
_cell.length_c   1.000
_cell.angle_alpha   90.00
_cell.angle_beta   90.00
_cell.angle_gamma   90.00
#
_symmetry.space_group_name_H-M   'P 1'
#
loop_
_entity.id
_entity.type
_entity.pdbx_description
1 polymer ?
#
loop_
_entity_poly.entity_id
_entity_poly.type
_entity_poly.pdbx_seq_one_letter_code
_entity_poly.pdbx_strand_id
1 'polypeptide(L)'
;MSLLKRIEQGQGQGGQGGPSDADKSKLLGIQSRRVVPPGVSAQKDTYTDLKTRVQNRLFAELDPSMDVTKVNEVRSTILELFEQVLAEENTVLSRGEKHRLFEQIVAEILGLGPLQPLLEDETITEVMVNGAKNIYIERAGKIHRVPVSFESDEHVMRIIERIVAPLGRRIDESSPYVDARLPDGSRVNAV
;
A
#
# COMPACT_ATOMS: atom_id res chain seq x y z
N MET A 1 45.76 -8.27 -5.96
CA MET A 1 46.50 -8.47 -7.23
C MET A 1 45.95 -7.46 -8.23
N SER A 2 46.63 -6.48 -8.82
CA SER A 2 48.01 -5.97 -8.86
C SER A 2 47.87 -4.70 -9.75
N LEU A 3 48.12 -3.49 -9.25
CA LEU A 3 49.31 -2.67 -9.56
C LEU A 3 49.66 -2.52 -11.05
N LEU A 4 49.78 -1.24 -11.45
CA LEU A 4 50.61 -0.67 -12.54
C LEU A 4 49.99 -0.51 -13.94
N LYS A 5 49.55 0.71 -14.24
CA LYS A 5 50.10 1.46 -15.40
C LYS A 5 49.98 2.97 -15.21
N ARG A 6 51.13 3.56 -14.87
CA ARG A 6 51.42 4.99 -14.75
C ARG A 6 52.40 5.29 -15.89
N ILE A 7 51.98 6.09 -16.87
CA ILE A 7 52.79 6.84 -17.86
C ILE A 7 51.85 8.03 -18.22
N GLU A 8 51.96 9.23 -17.66
CA GLU A 8 53.03 10.23 -17.79
C GLU A 8 53.12 10.83 -19.21
N GLN A 9 52.52 12.01 -19.42
CA GLN A 9 53.21 13.24 -19.86
C GLN A 9 52.20 14.33 -20.28
N GLY A 10 52.42 15.54 -19.77
CA GLY A 10 51.65 16.74 -20.07
C GLY A 10 51.98 17.88 -19.10
N GLN A 11 53.23 18.34 -19.13
CA GLN A 11 53.74 19.51 -18.39
C GLN A 11 53.20 20.85 -18.94
N GLY A 12 53.21 21.87 -18.08
CA GLY A 12 53.22 23.30 -18.41
C GLY A 12 52.47 24.15 -17.37
N GLN A 13 53.10 24.55 -16.24
CA GLN A 13 53.71 25.89 -15.98
C GLN A 13 52.75 27.08 -16.20
N GLY A 14 52.59 28.07 -15.31
CA GLY A 14 53.27 28.47 -14.08
C GLY A 14 52.47 29.61 -13.40
N GLY A 15 52.68 29.87 -12.10
CA GLY A 15 53.31 31.13 -11.69
C GLY A 15 52.86 31.53 -10.28
N GLN A 16 53.83 31.93 -9.45
CA GLN A 16 53.74 32.24 -8.02
C GLN A 16 53.27 33.67 -7.72
N GLY A 17 52.73 33.88 -6.52
CA GLY A 17 52.68 35.17 -5.84
C GLY A 17 51.83 35.13 -4.55
N GLY A 18 52.46 35.11 -3.36
CA GLY A 18 51.80 35.47 -2.09
C GLY A 18 52.10 36.94 -1.70
N PRO A 19 51.85 37.40 -0.46
CA PRO A 19 50.94 36.94 0.60
C PRO A 19 50.02 38.06 1.16
N SER A 20 49.19 37.70 2.14
CA SER A 20 48.46 38.53 3.14
C SER A 20 47.53 39.65 2.66
N ASP A 21 46.25 39.56 3.03
CA ASP A 21 45.63 40.67 3.75
C ASP A 21 44.44 40.20 4.60
N ALA A 22 44.33 40.82 5.77
CA ALA A 22 43.32 40.57 6.75
C ALA A 22 41.99 41.25 6.37
N ASP A 23 40.92 40.65 6.88
CA ASP A 23 39.66 41.32 7.26
C ASP A 23 38.71 41.75 6.12
N LYS A 24 37.59 41.02 5.98
CA LYS A 24 36.23 41.60 5.91
C LYS A 24 35.13 40.52 5.87
N SER A 25 34.26 40.60 6.89
CA SER A 25 32.80 40.40 6.80
C SER A 25 32.29 38.95 6.65
N LYS A 26 31.97 38.24 7.74
CA LYS A 26 30.63 38.22 8.38
C LYS A 26 29.46 38.35 7.40
N LEU A 27 28.96 37.22 6.87
CA LEU A 27 27.54 37.04 6.53
C LEU A 27 27.17 35.54 6.62
N LEU A 28 26.57 35.18 7.76
CA LEU A 28 25.37 34.33 7.90
C LEU A 28 25.24 33.10 6.98
N GLY A 29 25.65 31.95 7.51
CA GLY A 29 25.18 30.63 7.08
C GLY A 29 24.61 29.86 8.26
N ILE A 30 23.49 30.31 8.81
CA ILE A 30 22.72 29.55 9.81
C ILE A 30 22.18 28.31 9.09
N GLN A 31 22.89 27.19 9.20
CA GLN A 31 22.35 25.90 8.83
C GLN A 31 21.26 25.55 9.84
N SER A 32 20.02 25.88 9.48
CA SER A 32 18.82 25.39 10.13
C SER A 32 18.84 23.86 10.10
N ARG A 33 19.32 23.24 11.18
CA ARG A 33 19.00 21.85 11.51
C ARG A 33 17.48 21.76 11.56
N ARG A 34 16.88 21.20 10.51
CA ARG A 34 15.46 20.87 10.45
C ARG A 34 15.24 19.74 11.44
N VAL A 35 14.96 20.09 12.70
CA VAL A 35 14.50 19.13 13.71
C VAL A 35 13.12 18.68 13.28
N VAL A 36 13.02 17.46 12.78
CA VAL A 36 11.73 16.83 12.48
C VAL A 36 11.07 16.56 13.83
N PRO A 37 9.85 17.07 14.11
CA PRO A 37 9.20 16.85 15.39
C PRO A 37 8.93 15.36 15.61
N PRO A 38 9.33 14.76 16.76
CA PRO A 38 9.27 13.32 17.00
C PRO A 38 7.86 12.73 17.17
N GLY A 39 6.79 13.52 17.08
CA GLY A 39 5.41 13.07 17.35
C GLY A 39 4.64 12.49 16.15
N VAL A 40 4.97 12.91 14.91
CA VAL A 40 4.13 12.59 13.74
C VAL A 40 4.43 11.21 13.16
N SER A 41 5.67 10.72 13.26
CA SER A 41 6.05 9.38 12.82
C SER A 41 5.52 8.29 13.76
N ALA A 42 5.69 8.48 15.07
CA ALA A 42 5.25 7.50 16.07
C ALA A 42 3.74 7.23 16.04
N GLN A 43 2.91 8.28 15.88
CA GLN A 43 1.46 8.10 15.74
C GLN A 43 1.06 7.37 14.45
N LYS A 44 1.80 7.57 13.36
CA LYS A 44 1.54 6.92 12.07
C LYS A 44 1.90 5.44 12.11
N ASP A 45 2.95 5.10 12.86
CA ASP A 45 3.36 3.72 13.13
C ASP A 45 2.30 3.02 14.00
N THR A 46 1.85 3.63 15.11
CA THR A 46 0.77 3.08 15.95
C THR A 46 -0.54 2.89 15.18
N TYR A 47 -0.88 3.83 14.29
CA TYR A 47 -2.07 3.74 13.45
C TYR A 47 -2.00 2.59 12.45
N THR A 48 -0.82 2.39 11.84
CA THR A 48 -0.58 1.29 10.89
C THR A 48 -0.59 -0.06 11.59
N ASP A 49 -0.02 -0.14 12.79
CA ASP A 49 0.02 -1.34 13.62
C ASP A 49 -1.37 -1.72 14.14
N LEU A 50 -2.16 -0.71 14.56
CA LEU A 50 -3.54 -0.90 14.98
C LEU A 50 -4.39 -1.40 13.80
N LYS A 51 -4.26 -0.75 12.64
CA LYS A 51 -4.97 -1.16 11.42
C LYS A 51 -4.64 -2.60 11.03
N THR A 52 -3.36 -2.96 10.99
CA THR A 52 -2.91 -4.31 10.63
C THR A 52 -3.45 -5.36 11.60
N ARG A 53 -3.49 -5.05 12.91
CA ARG A 53 -4.03 -5.97 13.92
C ARG A 53 -5.54 -6.12 13.85
N VAL A 54 -6.28 -5.02 13.68
CA VAL A 54 -7.71 -5.06 13.46
C VAL A 54 -8.02 -5.90 12.22
N GLN A 55 -7.27 -5.70 11.13
CA GLN A 55 -7.38 -6.51 9.92
C GLN A 55 -7.12 -7.99 10.21
N ASN A 56 -5.98 -8.36 10.77
CA ASN A 56 -5.64 -9.76 11.04
C ASN A 56 -6.69 -10.45 11.95
N ARG A 57 -7.23 -9.73 12.94
CA ARG A 57 -8.25 -10.27 13.86
C ARG A 57 -9.59 -10.42 13.17
N LEU A 58 -9.96 -9.45 12.33
CA LEU A 58 -11.10 -9.56 11.44
C LEU A 58 -10.95 -10.71 10.47
N PHE A 59 -9.79 -10.93 9.88
CA PHE A 59 -9.57 -12.07 8.99
C PHE A 59 -9.57 -13.42 9.72
N ALA A 60 -9.21 -13.44 11.01
CA ALA A 60 -9.29 -14.65 11.83
C ALA A 60 -10.73 -14.96 12.31
N GLU A 61 -11.55 -13.94 12.54
CA GLU A 61 -12.93 -14.10 13.06
C GLU A 61 -14.02 -14.04 11.99
N LEU A 62 -13.76 -13.36 10.86
CA LEU A 62 -14.58 -13.51 9.66
C LEU A 62 -14.36 -14.94 9.16
N ASP A 63 -15.37 -15.77 9.40
CA ASP A 63 -15.44 -17.13 8.88
C ASP A 63 -15.08 -17.14 7.38
N PRO A 64 -14.21 -18.03 6.90
CA PRO A 64 -13.94 -18.21 5.47
C PRO A 64 -15.21 -18.42 4.63
N SER A 65 -16.30 -18.86 5.25
CA SER A 65 -17.61 -19.05 4.62
C SER A 65 -18.54 -17.82 4.71
N MET A 66 -18.08 -16.71 5.29
CA MET A 66 -18.92 -15.53 5.49
C MET A 66 -19.23 -14.85 4.16
N ASP A 67 -20.52 -14.86 3.82
CA ASP A 67 -21.04 -14.29 2.58
C ASP A 67 -20.82 -12.77 2.53
N VAL A 68 -19.78 -12.36 1.81
CA VAL A 68 -19.37 -10.95 1.62
C VAL A 68 -20.39 -10.12 0.85
N THR A 69 -21.45 -10.73 0.30
CA THR A 69 -22.60 -9.98 -0.24
C THR A 69 -23.44 -9.34 0.87
N LYS A 70 -23.35 -9.88 2.10
CA LYS A 70 -24.03 -9.35 3.28
C LYS A 70 -23.20 -8.26 3.95
N VAL A 71 -22.98 -7.18 3.21
CA VAL A 71 -22.21 -6.00 3.62
C VAL A 71 -22.57 -5.50 5.03
N ASN A 72 -23.85 -5.54 5.41
CA ASN A 72 -24.30 -5.08 6.73
C ASN A 72 -23.89 -6.02 7.88
N GLU A 73 -23.88 -7.33 7.65
CA GLU A 73 -23.42 -8.31 8.65
C GLU A 73 -21.91 -8.16 8.85
N VAL A 74 -21.15 -8.13 7.75
CA VAL A 74 -19.69 -7.93 7.77
C VAL A 74 -19.33 -6.60 8.45
N ARG A 75 -20.03 -5.51 8.14
CA ARG A 75 -19.79 -4.20 8.75
C ARG A 75 -20.07 -4.19 10.26
N SER A 76 -21.06 -4.94 10.73
CA SER A 76 -21.36 -5.07 12.16
C SER A 76 -20.25 -5.85 12.87
N THR A 77 -19.79 -6.96 12.29
CA THR A 77 -18.65 -7.73 12.81
C THR A 77 -17.37 -6.89 12.86
N ILE A 78 -17.10 -6.09 11.83
CA ILE A 78 -15.97 -5.14 11.82
C ILE A 78 -16.09 -4.14 12.98
N LEU A 79 -17.29 -3.66 13.29
CA LEU A 79 -17.48 -2.67 14.34
C LEU A 79 -17.21 -3.26 15.73
N GLU A 80 -17.71 -4.46 15.99
CA GLU A 80 -17.49 -5.18 17.25
C GLU A 80 -16.00 -5.44 17.50
N LEU A 81 -15.31 -5.96 16.49
CA LEU A 81 -13.87 -6.26 16.59
C LEU A 81 -13.02 -5.00 16.70
N PHE A 82 -13.38 -3.95 15.96
CA PHE A 82 -12.70 -2.67 16.03
C PHE A 82 -12.74 -2.08 17.45
N GLU A 83 -13.91 -2.07 18.10
CA GLU A 83 -14.02 -1.56 19.47
C GLU A 83 -13.30 -2.47 20.48
N GLN A 84 -13.28 -3.79 20.28
CA GLN A 84 -12.52 -4.71 21.13
C GLN A 84 -11.00 -4.43 21.05
N VAL A 85 -10.43 -4.30 19.85
CA VAL A 85 -8.99 -4.04 19.69
C VAL A 85 -8.63 -2.66 20.25
N LEU A 86 -9.49 -1.65 20.07
CA LEU A 86 -9.27 -0.33 20.67
C LEU A 86 -9.25 -0.38 22.20
N ALA A 87 -10.10 -1.22 22.81
CA ALA A 87 -10.13 -1.41 24.25
C ALA A 87 -8.88 -2.15 24.76
N GLU A 88 -8.39 -3.16 24.04
CA GLU A 88 -7.17 -3.91 24.38
C GLU A 88 -5.90 -3.02 24.32
N GLU A 89 -5.82 -2.12 23.35
CA GLU A 89 -4.65 -1.25 23.13
C GLU A 89 -4.61 0.00 24.03
N ASN A 90 -5.65 0.23 24.84
CA ASN A 90 -5.81 1.44 25.66
C ASN A 90 -5.56 2.75 24.88
N THR A 91 -5.88 2.74 23.58
CA THR A 91 -5.57 3.85 22.67
C THR A 91 -6.68 4.89 22.76
N VAL A 92 -6.31 6.12 23.09
CA VAL A 92 -7.26 7.23 23.21
C VAL A 92 -7.38 7.93 21.86
N LEU A 93 -8.34 7.49 21.04
CA LEU A 93 -8.74 8.17 19.81
C LEU A 93 -9.95 9.08 20.07
N SER A 94 -9.98 10.25 19.45
CA SER A 94 -11.20 11.06 19.40
C SER A 94 -12.31 10.35 18.61
N ARG A 95 -13.56 10.71 18.85
CA ARG A 95 -14.71 10.15 18.10
C ARG A 95 -14.56 10.29 16.58
N GLY A 96 -13.99 11.41 16.13
CA GLY A 96 -13.73 11.67 14.71
C GLY A 96 -12.64 10.76 14.13
N GLU A 97 -11.58 10.50 14.89
CA GLU A 97 -10.48 9.61 14.47
C GLU A 97 -10.94 8.15 14.45
N LYS A 98 -11.68 7.70 15.47
CA LYS A 98 -12.29 6.37 15.49
C LYS A 98 -13.16 6.13 14.25
N HIS A 99 -14.05 7.07 13.96
CA HIS A 99 -14.96 6.95 12.81
C HIS A 99 -14.20 6.92 11.48
N ARG A 100 -13.21 7.80 11.31
CA ARG A 100 -12.37 7.80 10.09
C ARG A 100 -11.59 6.49 9.92
N LEU A 101 -10.99 5.99 10.99
CA LEU A 101 -10.24 4.73 10.96
C LEU A 101 -11.16 3.55 10.66
N PHE A 102 -12.34 3.52 11.27
CA PHE A 102 -13.35 2.51 10.99
C PHE A 102 -13.80 2.54 9.53
N GLU A 103 -14.19 3.69 8.98
CA GLU A 103 -14.59 3.78 7.57
C GLU A 103 -13.44 3.41 6.62
N GLN A 104 -12.20 3.74 6.97
CA GLN A 104 -11.04 3.33 6.18
C GLN A 104 -10.86 1.80 6.18
N ILE A 105 -10.94 1.17 7.36
CA ILE A 105 -10.86 -0.29 7.50
C ILE A 105 -12.01 -0.96 6.75
N VAL A 106 -13.24 -0.44 6.91
CA VAL A 106 -14.41 -0.96 6.21
C VAL A 106 -14.27 -0.81 4.70
N ALA A 107 -13.83 0.35 4.20
CA ALA A 107 -13.61 0.56 2.78
C ALA A 107 -12.51 -0.35 2.22
N GLU A 108 -11.54 -0.74 3.03
CA GLU A 108 -10.48 -1.66 2.61
C GLU A 108 -10.94 -3.11 2.60
N ILE A 109 -11.69 -3.53 3.63
CA ILE A 109 -12.24 -4.88 3.75
C ILE A 109 -13.40 -5.09 2.77
N LEU A 110 -14.22 -4.07 2.54
CA LEU A 110 -15.38 -4.08 1.65
C LEU A 110 -15.11 -3.52 0.25
N GLY A 111 -13.99 -2.86 0.02
CA GLY A 111 -13.58 -2.35 -1.30
C GLY A 111 -12.90 -3.41 -2.15
N LEU A 112 -12.07 -3.00 -3.12
CA LEU A 112 -11.32 -3.92 -3.97
C LEU A 112 -9.91 -4.22 -3.41
N GLY A 113 -9.69 -3.87 -2.14
CA GLY A 113 -8.43 -4.07 -1.43
C GLY A 113 -7.23 -3.48 -2.19
N PRO A 114 -6.12 -4.22 -2.34
CA PRO A 114 -4.92 -3.73 -3.01
C PRO A 114 -5.10 -3.50 -4.53
N LEU A 115 -6.20 -3.93 -5.14
CA LEU A 115 -6.47 -3.70 -6.57
C LEU A 115 -7.03 -2.31 -6.85
N GLN A 116 -7.68 -1.68 -5.86
CA GLN A 116 -8.31 -0.37 -5.99
C GLN A 116 -7.40 0.68 -6.70
N PRO A 117 -6.16 0.94 -6.22
CA PRO A 117 -5.29 1.92 -6.89
C PRO A 117 -4.79 1.47 -8.28
N LEU A 118 -4.80 0.17 -8.57
CA LEU A 118 -4.42 -0.35 -9.90
C LEU A 118 -5.54 -0.16 -10.91
N LEU A 119 -6.79 -0.33 -10.48
CA LEU A 119 -7.98 -0.18 -11.32
C LEU A 119 -8.31 1.29 -11.59
N GLU A 120 -7.92 2.19 -10.70
CA GLU A 120 -8.08 3.64 -10.88
C GLU A 120 -7.01 4.26 -11.80
N ASP A 121 -5.94 3.52 -12.11
CA ASP A 121 -4.86 4.00 -12.98
C ASP A 121 -5.17 3.73 -14.46
N GLU A 122 -5.59 4.76 -15.19
CA GLU A 122 -5.92 4.71 -16.63
C GLU A 122 -4.75 4.25 -17.52
N THR A 123 -3.51 4.27 -17.02
CA THR A 123 -2.35 3.77 -17.79
C THR A 123 -2.27 2.24 -17.80
N ILE A 124 -3.01 1.56 -16.93
CA ILE A 124 -3.03 0.11 -16.79
C ILE A 124 -4.13 -0.47 -17.69
N THR A 125 -3.75 -1.38 -18.58
CA THR A 125 -4.66 -2.01 -19.54
C THR A 125 -5.19 -3.35 -19.05
N GLU A 126 -4.44 -4.04 -18.18
CA GLU A 126 -4.81 -5.34 -17.63
C GLU A 126 -4.24 -5.53 -16.23
N VAL A 127 -4.99 -6.19 -15.35
CA VAL A 127 -4.57 -6.59 -14.00
C VAL A 127 -4.70 -8.10 -13.89
N MET A 128 -3.59 -8.77 -13.58
CA MET A 128 -3.53 -10.23 -13.43
C MET A 128 -3.16 -10.58 -11.99
N VAL A 129 -3.95 -11.45 -11.36
CA VAL A 129 -3.73 -11.93 -10.00
C VAL A 129 -3.57 -13.45 -10.04
N ASN A 130 -2.34 -13.93 -9.85
CA ASN A 130 -2.02 -15.37 -9.86
C ASN A 130 -1.91 -15.95 -8.44
N GLY A 131 -2.29 -15.17 -7.42
CA GLY A 131 -2.18 -15.52 -6.01
C GLY A 131 -1.85 -14.28 -5.17
N ALA A 132 -1.97 -14.39 -3.84
CA ALA A 132 -1.92 -13.25 -2.93
C ALA A 132 -0.67 -12.36 -3.09
N LYS A 133 0.48 -12.96 -3.41
CA LYS A 133 1.78 -12.25 -3.54
C LYS A 133 2.24 -12.05 -4.99
N ASN A 134 1.44 -12.50 -5.96
CA ASN A 134 1.81 -12.57 -7.37
C ASN A 134 0.80 -11.77 -8.20
N ILE A 135 0.94 -10.44 -8.15
CA ILE A 135 0.12 -9.49 -8.88
C ILE A 135 0.95 -8.85 -10.00
N TYR A 136 0.37 -8.80 -11.18
CA TYR A 136 0.97 -8.23 -12.38
C TYR A 136 0.00 -7.25 -13.03
N ILE A 137 0.57 -6.26 -13.72
CA ILE A 137 -0.19 -5.29 -14.51
C ILE A 137 0.39 -5.24 -15.91
N GLU A 138 -0.45 -4.96 -16.89
CA GLU A 138 -0.02 -4.54 -18.21
C GLU A 138 -0.07 -3.02 -18.30
N ARG A 139 1.04 -2.41 -18.74
CA ARG A 139 1.11 -1.00 -19.09
C ARG A 139 1.79 -0.85 -20.44
N ALA A 140 1.14 -0.18 -21.39
CA ALA A 140 1.64 0.03 -22.74
C ALA A 140 2.14 -1.27 -23.42
N GLY A 141 1.39 -2.37 -23.27
CA GLY A 141 1.72 -3.67 -23.88
C GLY A 141 2.84 -4.43 -23.18
N LYS A 142 3.28 -4.02 -21.99
CA LYS A 142 4.32 -4.69 -21.21
C LYS A 142 3.81 -5.13 -19.86
N ILE A 143 4.13 -6.37 -19.49
CA ILE A 143 3.76 -6.96 -18.20
C ILE A 143 4.79 -6.58 -17.14
N HIS A 144 4.33 -6.07 -16.00
CA HIS A 144 5.14 -5.68 -14.86
C HIS A 144 4.59 -6.31 -13.58
N ARG A 145 5.47 -6.90 -12.76
CA ARG A 145 5.11 -7.29 -11.40
C ARG A 145 5.03 -6.04 -10.52
N VAL A 146 3.99 -5.93 -9.71
CA VAL A 146 3.79 -4.81 -8.79
C VAL A 146 4.13 -5.19 -7.35
N PRO A 147 4.63 -4.25 -6.52
CA PRO A 147 4.96 -4.48 -5.11
C PRO A 147 3.72 -4.37 -4.22
N VAL A 148 2.56 -4.86 -4.71
CA VAL A 148 1.34 -4.96 -3.92
C VAL A 148 0.99 -6.43 -3.72
N SER A 149 0.35 -6.73 -2.60
CA SER A 149 -0.04 -8.10 -2.25
C SER A 149 -1.34 -8.08 -1.45
N PHE A 150 -2.13 -9.13 -1.63
CA PHE A 150 -3.16 -9.48 -0.69
C PHE A 150 -2.55 -10.12 0.55
N GLU A 151 -3.35 -10.20 1.61
CA GLU A 151 -2.98 -10.87 2.85
C GLU A 151 -2.89 -12.39 2.68
N SER A 152 -3.88 -12.98 2.01
CA SER A 152 -4.00 -14.42 1.79
C SER A 152 -4.76 -14.73 0.50
N ASP A 153 -4.74 -15.99 0.06
CA ASP A 153 -5.49 -16.42 -1.12
C ASP A 153 -7.01 -16.40 -0.84
N GLU A 154 -7.45 -16.60 0.41
CA GLU A 154 -8.86 -16.41 0.78
C GLU A 154 -9.28 -14.94 0.66
N HIS A 155 -8.36 -13.99 0.88
CA HIS A 155 -8.64 -12.57 0.61
C HIS A 155 -8.82 -12.33 -0.90
N VAL A 156 -8.01 -12.98 -1.76
CA VAL A 156 -8.19 -12.90 -3.22
C VAL A 156 -9.59 -13.39 -3.61
N MET A 157 -10.00 -14.57 -3.15
CA MET A 157 -11.31 -15.13 -3.51
C MET A 157 -12.48 -14.23 -3.09
N ARG A 158 -12.43 -13.67 -1.88
CA ARG A 158 -13.47 -12.73 -1.41
C ARG A 158 -13.57 -11.48 -2.27
N ILE A 159 -12.46 -10.98 -2.79
CA ILE A 159 -12.46 -9.83 -3.71
C ILE A 159 -13.05 -10.24 -5.08
N ILE A 160 -12.72 -11.41 -5.60
CA ILE A 160 -13.28 -11.89 -6.88
C ILE A 160 -14.81 -12.10 -6.74
N GLU A 161 -15.27 -12.76 -5.68
CA GLU A 161 -16.70 -12.94 -5.38
C GLU A 161 -17.44 -11.60 -5.38
N ARG A 162 -16.84 -10.58 -4.76
CA ARG A 162 -17.40 -9.23 -4.71
C ARG A 162 -17.46 -8.56 -6.07
N ILE A 163 -16.46 -8.75 -6.92
CA ILE A 163 -16.45 -8.22 -8.29
C ILE A 163 -17.59 -8.84 -9.12
N VAL A 164 -17.87 -10.12 -8.93
CA VAL A 164 -18.84 -10.85 -9.76
C VAL A 164 -20.25 -10.89 -9.18
N ALA A 165 -20.43 -10.65 -7.87
CA ALA A 165 -21.72 -10.69 -7.19
C ALA A 165 -22.75 -9.69 -7.77
N PRO A 166 -22.41 -8.41 -8.05
CA PRO A 166 -23.34 -7.47 -8.71
C PRO A 166 -23.79 -7.91 -10.10
N LEU A 167 -23.03 -8.81 -10.74
CA LEU A 167 -23.34 -9.36 -12.07
C LEU A 167 -24.27 -10.58 -12.00
N GLY A 168 -24.68 -10.99 -10.79
CA GLY A 168 -25.49 -12.20 -10.56
C GLY A 168 -24.72 -13.49 -10.85
N ARG A 169 -23.38 -13.45 -10.79
CA ARG A 169 -22.51 -14.60 -10.97
C ARG A 169 -21.96 -15.05 -9.61
N ARG A 170 -21.58 -16.33 -9.52
CA ARG A 170 -20.95 -16.93 -8.35
C ARG A 170 -19.65 -17.59 -8.79
N ILE A 171 -18.65 -17.50 -7.93
CA ILE A 171 -17.39 -18.23 -8.06
C ILE A 171 -17.06 -18.77 -6.67
N ASP A 172 -16.84 -20.07 -6.58
CA ASP A 172 -16.50 -20.76 -5.33
C ASP A 172 -15.87 -22.12 -5.69
N GLU A 173 -15.52 -22.92 -4.69
CA GLU A 173 -14.92 -24.24 -4.89
C GLU A 173 -15.80 -25.20 -5.74
N SER A 174 -17.12 -24.97 -5.78
CA SER A 174 -18.06 -25.75 -6.58
C SER A 174 -18.22 -25.22 -8.01
N SER A 175 -17.90 -23.93 -8.24
CA SER A 175 -17.95 -23.27 -9.53
C SER A 175 -16.72 -22.36 -9.72
N PRO A 176 -15.57 -22.91 -10.12
CA PRO A 176 -14.31 -22.16 -10.13
C PRO A 176 -14.17 -21.19 -11.33
N TYR A 177 -15.02 -21.29 -12.35
CA TYR A 177 -14.86 -20.51 -13.58
C TYR A 177 -15.87 -19.37 -13.69
N VAL A 178 -15.37 -18.17 -13.98
CA VAL A 178 -16.22 -17.01 -14.32
C VAL A 178 -15.61 -16.20 -15.47
N ASP A 179 -16.45 -15.79 -16.42
CA ASP A 179 -16.15 -14.75 -17.42
C ASP A 179 -17.33 -13.79 -17.44
N ALA A 180 -17.06 -12.51 -17.18
CA ALA A 180 -18.09 -11.50 -17.11
C ALA A 180 -17.60 -10.13 -17.58
N ARG A 181 -18.56 -9.28 -17.95
CA ARG A 181 -18.32 -7.88 -18.27
C ARG A 181 -18.84 -7.01 -17.13
N LEU A 182 -17.98 -6.14 -16.64
CA LEU A 182 -18.28 -5.21 -15.57
C LEU A 182 -19.06 -3.98 -16.09
N PRO A 183 -19.75 -3.22 -15.22
CA PRO A 183 -20.55 -2.08 -15.63
C PRO A 183 -19.75 -0.93 -16.26
N ASP A 184 -18.47 -0.83 -15.91
CA ASP A 184 -17.49 0.09 -16.50
C ASP A 184 -17.05 -0.32 -17.93
N GLY A 185 -17.47 -1.50 -18.40
CA GLY A 185 -17.11 -2.08 -19.68
C GLY A 185 -15.88 -2.99 -19.64
N SER A 186 -15.17 -3.06 -18.51
CA SER A 186 -14.03 -3.95 -18.29
C SER A 186 -14.44 -5.42 -18.31
N ARG A 187 -13.49 -6.32 -18.48
CA ARG A 187 -13.71 -7.77 -18.45
C ARG A 187 -13.05 -8.37 -17.22
N VAL A 188 -13.72 -9.35 -16.61
CA VAL A 188 -13.17 -10.15 -15.52
C VAL A 188 -13.21 -11.61 -15.90
N ASN A 189 -12.07 -12.28 -15.73
CA ASN A 189 -11.94 -13.73 -15.82
C ASN A 189 -11.30 -14.24 -14.54
N ALA A 190 -11.87 -15.29 -13.96
CA ALA A 190 -11.31 -15.97 -12.80
C ALA A 190 -11.52 -17.49 -12.91
N VAL A 191 -10.56 -18.23 -12.36
CA VAL A 191 -10.38 -19.68 -12.43
C VAL A 191 -9.84 -20.20 -11.11
#